data_AF-X1LXI9-F1
#
_entry.id   AF-X1LXI9-F1
#
_cell.length_a   1.000
_cell.length_b   1.000
_cell.length_c   1.000
_cell.angle_alpha   90.00
_cell.angle_beta   90.00
_cell.angle_gamma   90.00
#
_symmetry.space_group_name_H-M   'P 1'
#
loop_
_entity.id
_entity.type
_entity.pdbx_description
1 polymer ?
#
loop_
_entity_poly.entity_id
_entity_poly.type
_entity_poly.pdbx_seq_one_letter_code
_entity_poly.pdbx_strand_id
1 'polypeptide(L)'
;AIPGEGEVCSAVDVGCREYKGPAANNVRQVLFDDFETGIGSWTGGNIVTESVNFPGHSMEVTPSNTVERPVANFIQQGKSYLLSFWVKGSGDYKYYFSNGTPDLYFIDQNDENSPHTVNVSTDEWQEINIGQVLFNRSVSADEKLVILAPTAGTYIDNVILKEVQDNIYLIKDSWSTPESCILDMVGCQLYTDQNNNPYYFKSFSHLCEEQYVGCEALIDTQNYSSPFAKEFNSGDVSEINILSDEMIYLVNDEEKNCQAADKGCEKMGLPQLGIDIDGNVNVLSWSDVYLKNNPDFYTLKPILCVEDDLGCETYDNGIYFKDPELQEKVCEYRGNVLIGGKSKTGWFQQGTDLPCYESDLDTFTYGILSVLDDDYEGWAGICPNNQTGCTQFIDPSISTSYYYLDNEKLDKASCNGQVSLKQGCILFSDPNDTDGDGSVISRYNSAATYRKSAEATPLDSFVNPVDCTDTGTQDWTDYC
;
A
#
# COMPACT_ATOMS: atom_id res chain seq x y z
N ALA A 1 45.83 13.41 48.23
CA ALA A 1 45.65 14.10 46.94
C ALA A 1 46.77 15.11 46.77
N ILE A 2 47.45 15.10 45.62
CA ILE A 2 48.43 16.13 45.27
C ILE A 2 47.65 17.44 45.05
N PRO A 3 47.92 18.53 45.80
CA PRO A 3 47.21 19.78 45.61
C PRO A 3 47.51 20.34 44.21
N GLY A 4 46.52 20.30 43.31
CA GLY A 4 46.63 20.83 41.93
C GLY A 4 46.40 19.81 40.81
N GLU A 5 46.30 18.51 41.11
CA GLU A 5 46.01 17.46 40.11
C GLU A 5 44.59 16.88 40.21
N GLY A 6 43.79 17.35 41.18
CA GLY A 6 42.38 17.00 41.28
C GLY A 6 41.52 17.99 40.51
N GLU A 7 40.67 17.50 39.61
CA GLU A 7 39.58 18.30 39.06
C GLU A 7 38.63 18.70 40.21
N VAL A 8 38.32 20.00 40.27
CA VAL A 8 37.48 20.56 41.33
C VAL A 8 36.02 20.41 40.90
N CYS A 9 35.25 19.54 41.57
CA CYS A 9 33.80 19.48 41.41
C CYS A 9 33.10 20.38 42.44
N SER A 10 31.85 20.77 42.15
CA SER A 10 31.09 21.61 43.07
C SER A 10 30.63 20.81 44.31
N ALA A 11 30.32 21.51 45.40
CA ALA A 11 29.81 20.86 46.61
C ALA A 11 28.48 20.12 46.41
N VAL A 12 27.70 20.46 45.36
CA VAL A 12 26.44 19.78 45.03
C VAL A 12 26.66 18.48 44.25
N ASP A 13 27.84 18.27 43.70
CA ASP A 13 28.20 17.08 42.90
C ASP A 13 28.89 15.98 43.73
N VAL A 14 29.06 16.20 45.05
CA VAL A 14 29.68 15.25 45.97
C VAL A 14 28.79 14.00 46.08
N GLY A 15 29.28 12.89 45.53
CA GLY A 15 28.54 11.61 45.50
C GLY A 15 27.81 11.32 44.19
N CYS A 16 27.91 12.21 43.18
CA CYS A 16 27.50 11.89 41.81
C CYS A 16 28.19 10.63 41.31
N ARG A 17 27.40 9.68 40.80
CA ARG A 17 27.87 8.49 40.10
C ARG A 17 27.27 8.48 38.71
N GLU A 18 28.11 8.12 37.74
CA GLU A 18 27.65 7.80 36.40
C GLU A 18 27.08 6.37 36.43
N TYR A 19 25.80 6.24 36.10
CA TYR A 19 25.14 4.96 35.89
C TYR A 19 24.96 4.79 34.37
N LYS A 20 25.58 3.75 33.82
CA LYS A 20 25.46 3.37 32.40
C LYS A 20 24.54 2.17 32.30
N GLY A 21 23.42 2.34 31.57
CA GLY A 21 22.41 1.31 31.38
C GLY A 21 21.31 1.78 30.43
N PRO A 22 20.58 0.85 29.79
CA PRO A 22 19.44 1.19 28.95
C PRO A 22 18.26 1.65 29.83
N ALA A 23 18.23 2.92 30.22
CA ALA A 23 17.01 3.52 30.74
C ALA A 23 16.11 3.89 29.56
N ALA A 24 14.84 3.46 29.61
CA ALA A 24 13.72 3.94 28.79
C ALA A 24 14.08 4.37 27.35
N ASN A 25 14.26 3.39 26.46
CA ASN A 25 14.40 3.63 25.01
C ASN A 25 15.65 4.39 24.55
N ASN A 26 16.67 4.46 25.40
CA ASN A 26 17.90 5.16 25.07
C ASN A 26 18.94 4.30 24.33
N VAL A 27 18.47 3.46 23.41
CA VAL A 27 19.30 2.54 22.64
C VAL A 27 19.03 2.73 21.16
N ARG A 28 20.10 2.84 20.37
CA ARG A 28 20.05 3.00 18.92
C ARG A 28 20.59 1.74 18.27
N GLN A 29 19.85 1.15 17.33
CA GLN A 29 20.39 0.08 16.49
C GLN A 29 21.49 0.64 15.59
N VAL A 30 22.68 0.04 15.68
CA VAL A 30 23.85 0.40 14.87
C VAL A 30 24.18 -0.66 13.84
N LEU A 31 23.70 -1.89 14.02
CA LEU A 31 23.85 -3.00 13.09
C LEU A 31 22.60 -3.88 13.12
N PHE A 32 22.14 -4.31 11.94
CA PHE A 32 21.17 -5.38 11.77
C PHE A 32 21.51 -6.16 10.50
N ASP A 33 21.78 -7.45 10.66
CA ASP A 33 22.04 -8.36 9.55
C ASP A 33 21.03 -9.53 9.65
N ASP A 34 20.07 -9.57 8.71
CA ASP A 34 18.98 -10.56 8.56
C ASP A 34 19.27 -11.65 7.53
N PHE A 35 20.39 -11.53 6.82
CA PHE A 35 20.87 -12.47 5.81
C PHE A 35 19.97 -12.68 4.57
N GLU A 36 18.90 -11.91 4.39
CA GLU A 36 17.95 -12.11 3.28
C GLU A 36 18.53 -11.79 1.89
N THR A 37 19.59 -10.98 1.86
CA THR A 37 20.30 -10.61 0.62
C THR A 37 21.69 -11.24 0.51
N GLY A 38 22.04 -12.15 1.42
CA GLY A 38 23.39 -12.72 1.51
C GLY A 38 24.04 -12.54 2.89
N ILE A 39 25.21 -13.16 3.09
CA ILE A 39 26.01 -13.00 4.32
C ILE A 39 26.76 -11.65 4.42
N GLY A 40 26.64 -10.78 3.42
CA GLY A 40 27.26 -9.45 3.43
C GLY A 40 28.77 -9.46 3.71
N SER A 41 29.19 -8.70 4.75
CA SER A 41 30.59 -8.62 5.20
C SER A 41 30.96 -9.66 6.26
N TRP A 42 30.08 -10.62 6.55
CA TRP A 42 30.40 -11.72 7.45
C TRP A 42 31.40 -12.67 6.82
N THR A 43 32.21 -13.31 7.66
CA THR A 43 33.10 -14.40 7.27
C THR A 43 32.85 -15.61 8.17
N GLY A 44 33.18 -16.81 7.68
CA GLY A 44 33.02 -18.05 8.46
C GLY A 44 31.62 -18.68 8.42
N GLY A 45 30.73 -18.22 7.54
CA GLY A 45 29.39 -18.77 7.35
C GLY A 45 29.00 -18.90 5.86
N ASN A 46 27.92 -19.63 5.58
CA ASN A 46 27.27 -19.72 4.26
C ASN A 46 25.80 -19.35 4.39
N ILE A 47 25.22 -18.74 3.35
CA ILE A 47 23.78 -18.50 3.29
C ILE A 47 23.01 -19.82 3.07
N VAL A 48 21.91 -20.01 3.79
CA VAL A 48 21.02 -21.17 3.70
C VAL A 48 19.56 -20.76 3.86
N THR A 49 18.63 -21.63 3.47
CA THR A 49 17.17 -21.39 3.52
C THR A 49 16.51 -21.89 4.80
N GLU A 50 17.27 -22.43 5.75
CA GLU A 50 16.79 -22.69 7.11
C GLU A 50 16.85 -21.36 7.85
N SER A 51 15.73 -20.80 8.28
CA SER A 51 15.62 -19.44 8.79
C SER A 51 14.53 -19.34 9.85
N VAL A 52 14.53 -18.24 10.62
CA VAL A 52 13.48 -17.98 11.61
C VAL A 52 12.13 -17.74 10.94
N ASN A 53 12.12 -17.13 9.74
CA ASN A 53 10.94 -16.83 8.94
C ASN A 53 10.93 -17.64 7.64
N PHE A 54 9.80 -18.25 7.27
CA PHE A 54 9.65 -18.97 6.01
C PHE A 54 8.67 -18.24 5.05
N PRO A 55 9.06 -17.93 3.80
CA PRO A 55 10.39 -18.13 3.20
C PRO A 55 11.41 -17.09 3.72
N GLY A 56 12.67 -17.48 3.88
CA GLY A 56 13.75 -16.58 4.33
C GLY A 56 15.12 -17.26 4.29
N HIS A 57 16.14 -16.55 4.76
CA HIS A 57 17.52 -17.01 4.80
C HIS A 57 18.16 -16.84 6.17
N SER A 58 19.16 -17.66 6.47
CA SER A 58 20.05 -17.45 7.61
C SER A 58 21.49 -17.78 7.23
N MET A 59 22.41 -17.67 8.20
CA MET A 59 23.80 -18.04 8.04
C MET A 59 24.11 -19.36 8.76
N GLU A 60 24.50 -20.39 8.01
CA GLU A 60 25.06 -21.63 8.55
C GLU A 60 26.56 -21.45 8.85
N VAL A 61 26.98 -21.77 10.06
CA VAL A 61 28.38 -21.65 10.52
C VAL A 61 29.27 -22.73 9.89
N THR A 62 30.37 -22.30 9.28
CA THR A 62 31.36 -23.18 8.62
C THR A 62 32.21 -23.99 9.64
N PRO A 63 33.03 -24.96 9.19
CA PRO A 63 33.80 -25.85 10.07
C PRO A 63 34.77 -25.22 11.07
N SER A 64 35.04 -23.91 11.00
CA SER A 64 35.82 -23.18 12.01
C SER A 64 35.03 -22.82 13.28
N ASN A 65 33.72 -23.10 13.31
CA ASN A 65 32.79 -22.76 14.39
C ASN A 65 32.78 -21.27 14.77
N THR A 66 33.31 -20.40 13.91
CA THR A 66 33.54 -18.99 14.20
C THR A 66 33.05 -18.16 13.05
N VAL A 67 32.19 -17.18 13.34
CA VAL A 67 31.77 -16.15 12.39
C VAL A 67 32.20 -14.79 12.86
N GLU A 68 32.61 -13.94 11.91
CA GLU A 68 33.15 -12.61 12.21
C GLU A 68 32.52 -11.54 11.34
N ARG A 69 32.25 -10.37 11.94
CA ARG A 69 31.69 -9.19 11.29
C ARG A 69 32.56 -7.96 11.58
N PRO A 70 33.12 -7.27 10.57
CA PRO A 70 33.79 -5.98 10.79
C PRO A 70 32.81 -4.95 11.36
N VAL A 71 33.18 -4.30 12.46
CA VAL A 71 32.31 -3.36 13.20
C VAL A 71 32.91 -1.99 13.48
N ALA A 72 34.14 -1.70 13.04
CA ALA A 72 34.83 -0.44 13.33
C ALA A 72 34.01 0.84 13.05
N ASN A 73 33.12 0.81 12.05
CA ASN A 73 32.26 1.95 11.68
C ASN A 73 30.97 2.07 12.52
N PHE A 74 30.64 1.07 13.33
CA PHE A 74 29.40 1.00 14.13
C PHE A 74 29.63 1.23 15.62
N ILE A 75 30.90 1.30 16.05
CA ILE A 75 31.26 1.40 17.46
C ILE A 75 32.10 2.65 17.77
N GLN A 76 32.06 3.08 19.03
CA GLN A 76 32.74 4.28 19.51
C GLN A 76 33.31 4.05 20.91
N GLN A 77 34.47 4.64 21.19
CA GLN A 77 35.06 4.62 22.52
C GLN A 77 34.16 5.34 23.54
N GLY A 78 33.95 4.71 24.69
CA GLY A 78 33.17 5.23 25.82
C GLY A 78 31.68 4.89 25.80
N LYS A 79 31.19 4.29 24.72
CA LYS A 79 29.79 3.84 24.55
C LYS A 79 29.58 2.40 25.03
N SER A 80 28.35 2.09 25.43
CA SER A 80 27.96 0.72 25.79
C SER A 80 27.14 0.10 24.66
N TYR A 81 27.33 -1.20 24.43
CA TYR A 81 26.64 -1.95 23.38
C TYR A 81 25.88 -3.15 23.93
N LEU A 82 24.73 -3.44 23.34
CA LEU A 82 23.90 -4.62 23.55
C LEU A 82 23.92 -5.45 22.27
N LEU A 83 23.97 -6.78 22.38
CA LEU A 83 23.96 -7.70 21.25
C LEU A 83 22.78 -8.66 21.39
N SER A 84 22.06 -8.92 20.31
CA SER A 84 21.13 -10.04 20.21
C SER A 84 21.25 -10.73 18.87
N PHE A 85 20.95 -12.03 18.83
CA PHE A 85 20.88 -12.81 17.61
C PHE A 85 20.11 -14.10 17.84
N TRP A 86 19.50 -14.63 16.78
CA TRP A 86 18.82 -15.91 16.80
C TRP A 86 19.77 -17.03 16.44
N VAL A 87 19.62 -18.18 17.09
CA VAL A 87 20.41 -19.38 16.78
C VAL A 87 19.56 -20.63 16.75
N LYS A 88 19.97 -21.59 15.91
CA LYS A 88 19.48 -22.98 15.93
C LYS A 88 20.69 -23.91 15.97
N GLY A 89 20.86 -24.59 17.11
CA GLY A 89 22.04 -25.39 17.41
C GLY A 89 22.28 -25.47 18.91
N SER A 90 22.16 -26.64 19.52
CA SER A 90 22.38 -26.79 20.97
C SER A 90 23.87 -26.68 21.36
N GLY A 91 24.15 -26.02 22.49
CA GLY A 91 25.49 -25.91 23.06
C GLY A 91 25.86 -24.52 23.55
N ASP A 92 27.16 -24.31 23.75
CA ASP A 92 27.74 -23.13 24.38
C ASP A 92 28.21 -22.11 23.32
N TYR A 93 27.60 -20.93 23.32
CA TYR A 93 27.94 -19.82 22.45
C TYR A 93 28.80 -18.78 23.17
N LYS A 94 29.78 -18.22 22.46
CA LYS A 94 30.62 -17.12 22.96
C LYS A 94 30.63 -15.97 21.98
N TYR A 95 30.78 -14.76 22.51
CA TYR A 95 30.74 -13.54 21.71
C TYR A 95 31.58 -12.44 22.35
N TYR A 96 32.25 -11.65 21.50
CA TYR A 96 33.16 -10.59 21.94
C TYR A 96 33.55 -9.67 20.78
N PHE A 97 34.12 -8.52 21.13
CA PHE A 97 34.85 -7.70 20.16
C PHE A 97 36.33 -8.05 20.14
N SER A 98 36.89 -8.21 18.95
CA SER A 98 38.32 -8.54 18.76
C SER A 98 38.96 -7.62 17.74
N ASN A 99 40.23 -7.30 17.96
CA ASN A 99 41.12 -6.67 16.98
C ASN A 99 42.53 -7.29 17.03
N GLY A 100 42.67 -8.50 17.59
CA GLY A 100 43.95 -9.16 17.81
C GLY A 100 44.74 -8.70 19.05
N THR A 101 44.20 -7.78 19.85
CA THR A 101 44.70 -7.38 21.18
C THR A 101 43.55 -7.38 22.18
N PRO A 102 43.80 -7.67 23.48
CA PRO A 102 42.91 -8.49 24.33
C PRO A 102 41.43 -8.28 24.07
N ASP A 103 40.71 -9.36 23.78
CA ASP A 103 39.30 -9.29 23.40
C ASP A 103 38.47 -8.57 24.46
N LEU A 104 37.44 -7.85 24.01
CA LEU A 104 36.50 -7.17 24.87
C LEU A 104 35.23 -8.03 24.98
N TYR A 105 35.08 -8.68 26.14
CA TYR A 105 33.97 -9.58 26.42
C TYR A 105 32.74 -8.83 26.91
N PHE A 106 31.56 -9.32 26.53
CA PHE A 106 30.30 -8.91 27.13
C PHE A 106 30.22 -9.54 28.53
N ILE A 107 30.08 -8.70 29.57
CA ILE A 107 30.36 -9.08 30.97
C ILE A 107 29.15 -9.74 31.63
N ASP A 108 29.37 -10.85 32.34
CA ASP A 108 28.61 -11.26 33.53
C ASP A 108 29.41 -10.82 34.76
N GLN A 109 28.74 -10.32 35.80
CA GLN A 109 29.26 -9.52 36.92
C GLN A 109 30.35 -10.20 37.79
N ASN A 110 30.87 -11.36 37.38
CA ASN A 110 31.69 -12.24 38.20
C ASN A 110 33.09 -12.59 37.64
N ASP A 111 33.40 -12.30 36.36
CA ASP A 111 34.76 -12.54 35.81
C ASP A 111 35.06 -11.66 34.57
N GLU A 112 35.87 -10.61 34.74
CA GLU A 112 36.19 -9.64 33.68
C GLU A 112 37.16 -10.18 32.60
N ASN A 113 37.72 -11.38 32.77
CA ASN A 113 38.77 -11.93 31.88
C ASN A 113 38.36 -13.19 31.12
N SER A 114 37.08 -13.58 31.14
CA SER A 114 36.59 -14.78 30.45
C SER A 114 35.40 -14.44 29.54
N PRO A 115 35.31 -15.02 28.33
CA PRO A 115 34.13 -14.87 27.49
C PRO A 115 32.90 -15.41 28.21
N HIS A 116 31.88 -14.57 28.34
CA HIS A 116 30.57 -15.03 28.76
C HIS A 116 30.07 -16.09 27.78
N THR A 117 29.50 -17.15 28.33
CA THR A 117 29.03 -18.31 27.58
C THR A 117 27.54 -18.47 27.82
N VAL A 118 26.76 -18.48 26.74
CA VAL A 118 25.32 -18.75 26.81
C VAL A 118 25.07 -20.17 26.35
N ASN A 119 24.41 -20.96 27.19
CA ASN A 119 24.01 -22.32 26.85
C ASN A 119 22.61 -22.32 26.19
N VAL A 120 22.53 -22.87 24.99
CA VAL A 120 21.29 -23.13 24.26
C VAL A 120 20.98 -24.61 24.39
N SER A 121 19.84 -24.93 25.00
CA SER A 121 19.52 -26.29 25.45
C SER A 121 18.74 -27.12 24.43
N THR A 122 18.18 -26.49 23.40
CA THR A 122 17.36 -27.14 22.36
C THR A 122 17.94 -26.87 20.98
N ASP A 123 17.62 -27.74 20.03
CA ASP A 123 18.01 -27.57 18.61
C ASP A 123 16.94 -26.81 17.80
N GLU A 124 16.19 -25.95 18.47
CA GLU A 124 15.17 -25.09 17.89
C GLU A 124 15.64 -23.63 17.93
N TRP A 125 15.06 -22.78 17.09
CA TRP A 125 15.37 -21.35 17.05
C TRP A 125 15.15 -20.70 18.42
N GLN A 126 16.22 -20.11 18.96
CA GLN A 126 16.21 -19.36 20.21
C GLN A 126 16.95 -18.03 20.04
N GLU A 127 16.38 -16.97 20.58
CA GLU A 127 17.06 -15.67 20.66
C GLU A 127 18.03 -15.65 21.85
N ILE A 128 19.29 -15.32 21.57
CA ILE A 128 20.28 -14.97 22.58
C ILE A 128 20.25 -13.45 22.77
N ASN A 129 19.86 -13.01 23.97
CA ASN A 129 19.89 -11.59 24.37
C ASN A 129 21.01 -11.35 25.38
N ILE A 130 21.93 -10.45 25.03
CA ILE A 130 23.19 -10.27 25.73
C ILE A 130 23.20 -8.95 26.48
N GLY A 131 23.74 -8.98 27.71
CA GLY A 131 23.94 -7.80 28.53
C GLY A 131 24.89 -6.78 27.90
N GLN A 132 25.06 -5.64 28.58
CA GLN A 132 25.86 -4.54 28.05
C GLN A 132 27.37 -4.79 28.13
N VAL A 133 28.10 -4.33 27.11
CA VAL A 133 29.57 -4.21 27.14
C VAL A 133 29.96 -2.74 26.98
N LEU A 134 30.84 -2.24 27.86
CA LEU A 134 31.41 -0.90 27.72
C LEU A 134 32.62 -0.97 26.77
N PHE A 135 32.53 -0.30 25.62
CA PHE A 135 33.64 -0.19 24.70
C PHE A 135 34.65 0.86 25.18
N ASN A 136 35.58 0.46 26.04
CA ASN A 136 36.48 1.37 26.76
C ASN A 136 37.84 1.62 26.06
N ARG A 137 38.05 1.07 24.85
CA ARG A 137 39.31 1.19 24.10
C ARG A 137 39.16 2.04 22.84
N SER A 138 40.28 2.49 22.27
CA SER A 138 40.29 3.13 20.95
C SER A 138 39.87 2.12 19.88
N VAL A 139 39.01 2.54 18.96
CA VAL A 139 38.49 1.69 17.88
C VAL A 139 39.60 1.40 16.86
N SER A 140 39.91 0.12 16.64
CA SER A 140 40.83 -0.33 15.59
C SER A 140 40.10 -0.43 14.25
N ALA A 141 40.82 -0.24 13.13
CA ALA A 141 40.27 -0.51 11.79
C ALA A 141 39.94 -2.00 11.58
N ASP A 142 40.63 -2.87 12.31
CA ASP A 142 40.44 -4.33 12.28
C ASP A 142 39.45 -4.83 13.34
N GLU A 143 38.64 -3.94 13.92
CA GLU A 143 37.68 -4.33 14.95
C GLU A 143 36.54 -5.18 14.37
N LYS A 144 36.32 -6.35 14.99
CA LYS A 144 35.31 -7.33 14.60
C LYS A 144 34.43 -7.71 15.79
N LEU A 145 33.15 -7.91 15.53
CA LEU A 145 32.29 -8.75 16.36
C LEU A 145 32.57 -10.20 15.98
N VAL A 146 32.82 -11.04 16.98
CA VAL A 146 33.10 -12.46 16.81
C VAL A 146 32.03 -13.25 17.56
N ILE A 147 31.45 -14.27 16.90
CA ILE A 147 30.54 -15.24 17.50
C ILE A 147 31.11 -16.64 17.29
N LEU A 148 31.31 -17.39 18.37
CA LEU A 148 31.74 -18.78 18.35
C LEU A 148 30.52 -19.65 18.64
N ALA A 149 30.17 -20.48 17.67
CA ALA A 149 29.14 -21.51 17.81
C ALA A 149 29.72 -22.76 18.47
N PRO A 150 28.87 -23.61 19.09
CA PRO A 150 29.32 -24.87 19.70
C PRO A 150 29.89 -25.83 18.65
N THR A 151 29.28 -25.90 17.47
CA THR A 151 29.64 -26.81 16.38
C THR A 151 29.37 -26.18 15.01
N ALA A 152 29.97 -26.76 13.97
CA ALA A 152 29.64 -26.45 12.58
C ALA A 152 28.23 -26.94 12.24
N GLY A 153 27.56 -26.26 11.32
CA GLY A 153 26.16 -26.56 10.96
C GLY A 153 25.12 -25.93 11.90
N THR A 154 25.57 -25.12 12.87
CA THR A 154 24.71 -24.20 13.62
C THR A 154 24.23 -23.07 12.71
N TYR A 155 22.99 -22.63 12.89
CA TYR A 155 22.42 -21.51 12.15
C TYR A 155 22.37 -20.26 13.03
N ILE A 156 22.67 -19.10 12.44
CA ILE A 156 22.60 -17.78 13.07
C ILE A 156 21.75 -16.87 12.18
N ASP A 157 20.84 -16.13 12.79
CA ASP A 157 19.90 -15.25 12.10
C ASP A 157 19.69 -13.95 12.90
N ASN A 158 19.23 -12.88 12.24
CA ASN A 158 18.82 -11.61 12.86
C ASN A 158 19.84 -11.05 13.88
N VAL A 159 21.09 -10.80 13.45
CA VAL A 159 22.14 -10.27 14.34
C VAL A 159 21.96 -8.77 14.52
N ILE A 160 21.69 -8.33 15.75
CA ILE A 160 21.41 -6.94 16.10
C ILE A 160 22.42 -6.41 17.11
N LEU A 161 23.07 -5.30 16.80
CA LEU A 161 23.90 -4.53 17.73
C LEU A 161 23.25 -3.18 18.04
N LYS A 162 23.08 -2.84 19.32
CA LYS A 162 22.50 -1.57 19.77
C LYS A 162 23.49 -0.79 20.62
N GLU A 163 23.62 0.52 20.38
CA GLU A 163 24.40 1.47 21.17
C GLU A 163 23.52 2.18 22.21
N VAL A 164 23.94 2.23 23.47
CA VAL A 164 23.30 3.04 24.53
C VAL A 164 23.71 4.51 24.34
N GLN A 165 22.74 5.41 24.11
CA GLN A 165 23.04 6.80 23.70
C GLN A 165 23.44 7.71 24.89
N ASP A 166 22.75 7.68 26.03
CA ASP A 166 23.06 8.55 27.19
C ASP A 166 23.59 7.80 28.41
N ASN A 167 24.42 8.52 29.16
CA ASN A 167 24.84 8.17 30.51
C ASN A 167 23.96 8.95 31.49
N ILE A 168 23.41 8.30 32.51
CA ILE A 168 22.60 8.97 33.54
C ILE A 168 23.50 9.26 34.73
N TYR A 169 23.61 10.54 35.09
CA TYR A 169 24.34 10.98 36.27
C TYR A 169 23.37 11.16 37.43
N LEU A 170 23.52 10.37 38.49
CA LEU A 170 22.66 10.42 39.67
C LEU A 170 23.49 10.68 40.92
N ILE A 171 22.97 11.49 41.84
CA ILE A 171 23.57 11.70 43.15
C ILE A 171 23.26 10.48 44.02
N LYS A 172 24.29 9.82 44.56
CA LYS A 172 24.12 8.68 45.44
C LYS A 172 23.23 9.06 46.64
N ASP A 173 22.28 8.20 46.97
CA ASP A 173 21.35 8.35 48.12
C ASP A 173 20.43 9.58 48.03
N SER A 174 20.31 10.26 46.87
CA SER A 174 19.37 11.38 46.68
C SER A 174 17.92 10.95 46.40
N TRP A 175 17.69 9.65 46.19
CA TRP A 175 16.39 9.10 45.84
C TRP A 175 15.78 8.32 47.01
N SER A 176 14.58 8.71 47.41
CA SER A 176 13.71 7.94 48.30
C SER A 176 12.60 7.33 47.45
N THR A 177 12.60 6.00 47.30
CA THR A 177 11.57 5.29 46.54
C THR A 177 10.24 5.39 47.30
N PRO A 178 9.21 6.07 46.75
CA PRO A 178 7.91 6.20 47.41
C PRO A 178 7.25 4.84 47.59
N GLU A 179 6.39 4.68 48.61
CA GLU A 179 5.61 3.45 48.81
C GLU A 179 4.72 3.07 47.60
N SER A 180 4.36 4.04 46.76
CA SER A 180 3.63 3.81 45.51
C SER A 180 4.46 3.11 44.43
N CYS A 181 5.80 3.11 44.55
CA CYS A 181 6.71 2.40 43.66
C CYS A 181 6.94 0.98 44.19
N ILE A 182 5.93 0.13 43.99
CA ILE A 182 6.01 -1.30 44.28
C ILE A 182 6.87 -2.00 43.21
N LEU A 183 7.68 -2.99 43.62
CA LEU A 183 8.72 -3.64 42.78
C LEU A 183 8.14 -4.27 41.51
N ASP A 184 6.91 -4.74 41.59
CA ASP A 184 6.10 -5.29 40.52
C ASP A 184 5.58 -4.24 39.52
N MET A 185 5.62 -2.94 39.82
CA MET A 185 5.30 -1.87 38.86
C MET A 185 6.53 -1.18 38.25
N VAL A 186 7.72 -1.63 38.61
CA VAL A 186 8.96 -1.20 37.96
C VAL A 186 8.91 -1.59 36.47
N GLY A 187 9.16 -0.63 35.59
CA GLY A 187 9.07 -0.80 34.13
C GLY A 187 7.72 -0.47 33.51
N CYS A 188 6.74 0.02 34.29
CA CYS A 188 5.51 0.61 33.74
C CYS A 188 5.81 1.97 33.09
N GLN A 189 5.46 2.13 31.81
CA GLN A 189 5.71 3.33 31.01
C GLN A 189 4.45 3.79 30.28
N LEU A 190 4.41 5.08 29.96
CA LEU A 190 3.37 5.68 29.13
C LEU A 190 3.70 5.43 27.65
N TYR A 191 2.69 4.99 26.90
CA TYR A 191 2.66 4.84 25.46
C TYR A 191 1.46 5.59 24.92
N THR A 192 1.52 6.02 23.68
CA THR A 192 0.39 6.65 23.00
C THR A 192 0.02 5.82 21.78
N ASP A 193 -1.28 5.61 21.55
CA ASP A 193 -1.74 5.06 20.28
C ASP A 193 -1.67 6.12 19.15
N GLN A 194 -2.08 5.72 17.94
CA GLN A 194 -2.14 6.59 16.77
C GLN A 194 -3.08 7.80 16.95
N ASN A 195 -3.99 7.76 17.93
CA ASN A 195 -4.92 8.84 18.27
C ASN A 195 -4.42 9.71 19.43
N ASN A 196 -3.16 9.56 19.85
CA ASN A 196 -2.55 10.19 21.04
C ASN A 196 -3.22 9.82 22.38
N ASN A 197 -3.96 8.71 22.45
CA ASN A 197 -4.52 8.24 23.71
C ASN A 197 -3.43 7.63 24.58
N PRO A 198 -3.31 8.02 25.87
CA PRO A 198 -2.27 7.51 26.75
C PRO A 198 -2.63 6.13 27.32
N TYR A 199 -1.71 5.18 27.20
CA TYR A 199 -1.78 3.86 27.81
C TYR A 199 -0.54 3.59 28.64
N TYR A 200 -0.72 3.00 29.83
CA TYR A 200 0.38 2.64 30.70
C TYR A 200 0.57 1.14 30.71
N PHE A 201 1.76 0.70 30.32
CA PHE A 201 2.02 -0.72 30.10
C PHE A 201 3.43 -1.11 30.60
N LYS A 202 3.62 -2.40 30.88
CA LYS A 202 4.88 -3.02 31.32
C LYS A 202 5.03 -4.41 30.70
N SER A 203 6.26 -4.92 30.63
CA SER A 203 6.59 -6.33 30.36
C SER A 203 6.26 -6.86 28.95
N PHE A 204 6.25 -6.02 27.92
CA PHE A 204 6.31 -6.52 26.53
C PHE A 204 7.69 -7.08 26.23
N SER A 205 7.73 -8.19 25.50
CA SER A 205 8.96 -8.78 24.97
C SER A 205 9.52 -7.96 23.81
N HIS A 206 8.66 -7.33 23.01
CA HIS A 206 9.02 -6.42 21.92
C HIS A 206 7.98 -5.31 21.78
N LEU A 207 8.43 -4.16 21.28
CA LEU A 207 7.57 -3.15 20.66
C LEU A 207 7.76 -3.34 19.15
N CYS A 208 6.68 -3.43 18.38
CA CYS A 208 6.77 -3.43 16.91
C CYS A 208 7.52 -2.16 16.47
N GLU A 209 8.33 -2.24 15.40
CA GLU A 209 8.87 -1.02 14.79
C GLU A 209 7.69 -0.13 14.39
N GLU A 210 7.87 1.19 14.46
CA GLU A 210 6.81 2.17 14.19
C GLU A 210 6.12 1.93 12.83
N GLN A 211 6.88 1.45 11.84
CA GLN A 211 6.38 1.08 10.50
C GLN A 211 5.53 -0.21 10.43
N TYR A 212 5.50 -1.02 11.49
CA TYR A 212 4.70 -2.26 11.58
C TYR A 212 3.56 -2.16 12.61
N VAL A 213 3.48 -1.05 13.36
CA VAL A 213 2.38 -0.78 14.27
C VAL A 213 1.12 -0.48 13.44
N GLY A 214 0.14 -1.39 13.50
CA GLY A 214 -1.11 -1.25 12.73
C GLY A 214 -1.15 -2.01 11.40
N CYS A 215 -0.22 -2.94 11.17
CA CYS A 215 -0.36 -3.87 10.04
C CYS A 215 -1.67 -4.66 10.13
N GLU A 216 -2.46 -4.62 9.07
CA GLU A 216 -3.66 -5.43 8.92
C GLU A 216 -3.63 -6.20 7.60
N ALA A 217 -4.41 -7.26 7.53
CA ALA A 217 -4.55 -8.04 6.31
C ALA A 217 -5.49 -7.30 5.35
N LEU A 218 -4.99 -6.95 4.17
CA LEU A 218 -5.72 -6.30 3.10
C LEU A 218 -5.77 -7.20 1.85
N ILE A 219 -6.72 -6.93 0.97
CA ILE A 219 -6.84 -7.63 -0.31
C ILE A 219 -6.24 -6.72 -1.40
N ASP A 220 -5.18 -7.19 -2.06
CA ASP A 220 -4.73 -6.60 -3.32
C ASP A 220 -5.69 -7.05 -4.43
N THR A 221 -6.49 -6.11 -4.92
CA THR A 221 -7.53 -6.35 -5.93
C THR A 221 -7.01 -6.25 -7.36
N GLN A 222 -5.71 -6.04 -7.57
CA GLN A 222 -5.12 -5.88 -8.92
C GLN A 222 -5.78 -4.75 -9.74
N ASN A 223 -6.36 -3.76 -9.07
CA ASN A 223 -7.20 -2.71 -9.67
C ASN A 223 -8.37 -3.25 -10.53
N TYR A 224 -8.82 -4.48 -10.33
CA TYR A 224 -9.89 -5.12 -11.10
C TYR A 224 -11.06 -5.49 -10.21
N SER A 225 -12.28 -5.24 -10.67
CA SER A 225 -13.47 -5.44 -9.83
C SER A 225 -13.88 -6.92 -9.67
N SER A 226 -13.29 -7.83 -10.45
CA SER A 226 -13.50 -9.27 -10.31
C SER A 226 -12.32 -9.92 -9.57
N PRO A 227 -12.57 -10.76 -8.55
CA PRO A 227 -11.52 -11.39 -7.75
C PRO A 227 -10.76 -12.50 -8.49
N PHE A 228 -11.24 -12.88 -9.68
CA PHE A 228 -10.62 -13.90 -10.52
C PHE A 228 -9.73 -13.27 -11.58
N ALA A 229 -8.62 -13.97 -11.87
CA ALA A 229 -7.73 -13.60 -12.95
C ALA A 229 -8.46 -13.50 -14.30
N LYS A 230 -8.00 -12.59 -15.16
CA LYS A 230 -8.53 -12.40 -16.51
C LYS A 230 -7.41 -12.02 -17.48
N GLU A 231 -7.45 -12.65 -18.65
CA GLU A 231 -6.55 -12.38 -19.76
C GLU A 231 -7.26 -11.46 -20.78
N PHE A 232 -6.53 -10.49 -21.31
CA PHE A 232 -6.94 -9.60 -22.40
C PHE A 232 -5.94 -9.72 -23.56
N ASN A 233 -6.42 -9.60 -24.80
CA ASN A 233 -5.59 -9.73 -26.01
C ASN A 233 -4.77 -11.03 -26.07
N SER A 234 -5.34 -12.14 -25.55
CA SER A 234 -4.66 -13.45 -25.46
C SER A 234 -4.07 -13.89 -26.82
N GLY A 235 -2.77 -14.18 -26.82
CA GLY A 235 -2.02 -14.61 -28.01
C GLY A 235 -1.48 -13.50 -28.90
N ASP A 236 -1.67 -12.23 -28.52
CA ASP A 236 -1.10 -11.05 -29.19
C ASP A 236 0.11 -10.49 -28.42
N VAL A 237 0.92 -9.62 -29.04
CA VAL A 237 2.01 -8.94 -28.33
C VAL A 237 1.50 -7.90 -27.31
N SER A 238 0.23 -7.50 -27.41
CA SER A 238 -0.49 -6.64 -26.47
C SER A 238 -1.23 -7.43 -25.37
N GLU A 239 -0.90 -8.70 -25.17
CA GLU A 239 -1.51 -9.54 -24.12
C GLU A 239 -1.29 -8.95 -22.72
N ILE A 240 -2.37 -8.82 -21.95
CA ILE A 240 -2.36 -8.33 -20.56
C ILE A 240 -3.04 -9.34 -19.66
N ASN A 241 -2.35 -9.70 -18.58
CA ASN A 241 -2.81 -10.68 -17.59
C ASN A 241 -3.05 -10.01 -16.25
N ILE A 242 -4.32 -9.92 -15.85
CA ILE A 242 -4.72 -9.49 -14.52
C ILE A 242 -4.78 -10.72 -13.62
N LEU A 243 -4.02 -10.71 -12.52
CA LEU A 243 -3.98 -11.81 -11.55
C LEU A 243 -5.26 -11.85 -10.71
N SER A 244 -5.47 -12.95 -9.97
CA SER A 244 -6.52 -13.02 -8.95
C SER A 244 -6.12 -12.23 -7.71
N ASP A 245 -7.11 -11.86 -6.90
CA ASP A 245 -6.90 -11.18 -5.63
C ASP A 245 -5.89 -11.91 -4.73
N GLU A 246 -5.05 -11.15 -4.03
CA GLU A 246 -4.05 -11.67 -3.09
C GLU A 246 -4.21 -11.05 -1.70
N MET A 247 -4.05 -11.87 -0.65
CA MET A 247 -4.01 -11.37 0.72
C MET A 247 -2.61 -10.82 1.01
N ILE A 248 -2.52 -9.52 1.26
CA ILE A 248 -1.29 -8.82 1.62
C ILE A 248 -1.39 -8.20 3.01
N TYR A 249 -0.25 -7.87 3.62
CA TYR A 249 -0.21 -7.22 4.93
C TYR A 249 0.45 -5.86 4.81
N LEU A 250 -0.33 -4.80 5.09
CA LEU A 250 0.12 -3.42 4.99
C LEU A 250 -0.35 -2.64 6.22
N VAL A 251 0.32 -1.52 6.51
CA VAL A 251 -0.21 -0.52 7.43
C VAL A 251 -1.19 0.35 6.67
N ASN A 252 -2.46 0.28 7.05
CA ASN A 252 -3.51 1.10 6.46
C ASN A 252 -3.44 2.52 7.03
N ASP A 253 -3.04 3.46 6.19
CA ASP A 253 -2.83 4.87 6.53
C ASP A 253 -3.84 5.71 5.74
N GLU A 254 -4.86 6.25 6.43
CA GLU A 254 -5.95 6.99 5.79
C GLU A 254 -5.46 8.20 4.97
N GLU A 255 -4.31 8.79 5.32
CA GLU A 255 -3.72 9.91 4.58
C GLU A 255 -3.12 9.48 3.23
N LYS A 256 -2.87 8.18 3.04
CA LYS A 256 -2.31 7.59 1.81
C LYS A 256 -3.35 6.85 0.98
N ASN A 257 -4.62 6.88 1.38
CA ASN A 257 -5.70 6.25 0.62
C ASN A 257 -5.91 6.99 -0.71
N CYS A 258 -5.74 6.26 -1.80
CA CYS A 258 -6.17 6.71 -3.11
C CYS A 258 -7.69 6.85 -3.11
N GLN A 259 -8.20 7.97 -3.63
CA GLN A 259 -9.63 8.07 -3.91
C GLN A 259 -9.95 7.04 -4.99
N ALA A 260 -11.07 6.34 -4.85
CA ALA A 260 -11.37 5.27 -5.80
C ALA A 260 -11.77 5.81 -7.20
N ALA A 261 -12.06 7.11 -7.32
CA ALA A 261 -12.08 7.83 -8.60
C ALA A 261 -10.71 7.83 -9.32
N ASP A 262 -9.60 7.71 -8.60
CA ASP A 262 -8.24 7.68 -9.12
C ASP A 262 -7.70 6.25 -9.31
N LYS A 263 -8.57 5.23 -9.16
CA LYS A 263 -8.27 3.82 -9.43
C LYS A 263 -7.65 3.63 -10.82
N GLY A 264 -6.51 2.94 -10.86
CA GLY A 264 -5.75 2.69 -12.08
C GLY A 264 -4.98 3.90 -12.62
N CYS A 265 -4.92 5.04 -11.93
CA CYS A 265 -4.10 6.16 -12.36
C CYS A 265 -2.60 5.79 -12.26
N GLU A 266 -1.93 5.75 -13.40
CA GLU A 266 -0.53 5.35 -13.52
C GLU A 266 0.25 6.40 -14.32
N LYS A 267 1.50 6.62 -13.93
CA LYS A 267 2.43 7.44 -14.68
C LYS A 267 3.03 6.61 -15.82
N MET A 268 2.78 7.02 -17.05
CA MET A 268 3.24 6.37 -18.27
C MET A 268 4.18 7.28 -19.06
N GLY A 269 5.01 6.69 -19.92
CA GLY A 269 5.78 7.43 -20.92
C GLY A 269 5.00 7.55 -22.22
N LEU A 270 4.79 8.78 -22.71
CA LEU A 270 4.30 9.08 -24.06
C LEU A 270 5.49 9.31 -25.00
N PRO A 271 5.63 8.57 -26.11
CA PRO A 271 6.76 8.70 -27.01
C PRO A 271 6.61 9.93 -27.90
N GLN A 272 7.68 10.72 -28.03
CA GLN A 272 7.79 11.75 -29.05
C GLN A 272 8.49 11.16 -30.27
N LEU A 273 7.74 11.03 -31.37
CA LEU A 273 8.23 10.42 -32.60
C LEU A 273 8.94 11.45 -33.49
N GLY A 274 9.95 10.97 -34.22
CA GLY A 274 10.69 11.73 -35.22
C GLY A 274 11.01 10.87 -36.43
N ILE A 275 11.24 11.51 -37.57
CA ILE A 275 11.60 10.82 -38.81
C ILE A 275 13.11 11.01 -39.05
N ASP A 276 13.82 9.92 -39.26
CA ASP A 276 15.24 9.98 -39.63
C ASP A 276 15.44 10.40 -41.11
N ILE A 277 16.71 10.55 -41.51
CA ILE A 277 17.07 10.97 -42.88
C ILE A 277 16.66 9.95 -43.95
N ASP A 278 16.37 8.71 -43.56
CA ASP A 278 16.01 7.61 -44.43
C ASP A 278 14.47 7.39 -44.46
N GLY A 279 13.72 8.18 -43.71
CA GLY A 279 12.26 8.15 -43.66
C GLY A 279 11.66 7.20 -42.62
N ASN A 280 12.46 6.62 -41.72
CA ASN A 280 11.96 5.75 -40.66
C ASN A 280 11.51 6.55 -39.45
N VAL A 281 10.39 6.13 -38.86
CA VAL A 281 9.88 6.67 -37.60
C VAL A 281 10.68 6.09 -36.44
N ASN A 282 11.23 6.97 -35.59
CA ASN A 282 12.00 6.63 -34.40
C ASN A 282 11.47 7.39 -33.20
N VAL A 283 11.59 6.82 -32.00
CA VAL A 283 11.31 7.52 -30.74
C VAL A 283 12.48 8.46 -30.41
N LEU A 284 12.21 9.77 -30.36
CA LEU A 284 13.20 10.81 -30.05
C LEU A 284 13.39 11.02 -28.54
N SER A 285 12.29 11.00 -27.81
CA SER A 285 12.25 11.20 -26.35
C SER A 285 10.92 10.72 -25.78
N TRP A 286 10.86 10.53 -24.47
CA TRP A 286 9.63 10.24 -23.75
C TRP A 286 9.22 11.45 -22.92
N SER A 287 7.92 11.68 -22.79
CA SER A 287 7.35 12.64 -21.84
C SER A 287 6.41 11.93 -20.87
N ASP A 288 6.40 12.37 -19.62
CA ASP A 288 5.49 11.85 -18.61
C ASP A 288 4.03 12.20 -18.96
N VAL A 289 3.17 11.18 -18.94
CA VAL A 289 1.71 11.33 -19.01
C VAL A 289 1.08 10.50 -17.88
N TYR A 290 -0.09 10.92 -17.40
CA TYR A 290 -0.79 10.25 -16.32
C TYR A 290 -2.12 9.76 -16.84
N LEU A 291 -2.27 8.45 -16.99
CA LEU A 291 -3.42 7.82 -17.63
C LEU A 291 -4.09 6.83 -16.67
N LYS A 292 -5.40 6.63 -16.85
CA LYS A 292 -6.15 5.62 -16.11
C LYS A 292 -6.03 4.28 -16.80
N ASN A 293 -5.10 3.49 -16.32
CA ASN A 293 -4.91 2.09 -16.61
C ASN A 293 -5.82 1.22 -15.71
N ASN A 294 -7.13 1.27 -15.95
CA ASN A 294 -8.12 0.53 -15.16
C ASN A 294 -8.66 -0.67 -15.98
N PRO A 295 -8.39 -1.93 -15.56
CA PRO A 295 -8.86 -3.14 -16.24
C PRO A 295 -10.38 -3.24 -16.43
N ASP A 296 -11.17 -2.58 -15.58
CA ASP A 296 -12.63 -2.52 -15.74
C ASP A 296 -13.01 -1.77 -17.04
N PHE A 297 -12.20 -0.79 -17.45
CA PHE A 297 -12.43 -0.03 -18.67
C PHE A 297 -12.05 -0.80 -19.92
N TYR A 298 -11.16 -1.80 -19.86
CA TYR A 298 -10.82 -2.61 -21.03
C TYR A 298 -12.05 -3.27 -21.67
N THR A 299 -13.08 -3.55 -20.87
CA THR A 299 -14.36 -4.10 -21.34
C THR A 299 -15.45 -3.03 -21.51
N LEU A 300 -15.52 -2.03 -20.62
CA LEU A 300 -16.63 -1.06 -20.55
C LEU A 300 -16.45 0.20 -21.43
N LYS A 301 -15.20 0.61 -21.66
CA LYS A 301 -14.80 1.78 -22.46
C LYS A 301 -13.49 1.39 -23.11
N PRO A 302 -13.47 0.75 -24.29
CA PRO A 302 -12.32 -0.02 -24.80
C PRO A 302 -11.12 0.89 -25.09
N ILE A 303 -10.45 1.30 -24.02
CA ILE A 303 -9.25 2.11 -24.00
C ILE A 303 -8.09 1.29 -24.55
N LEU A 304 -8.14 -0.04 -24.39
CA LEU A 304 -7.18 -0.99 -24.90
C LEU A 304 -7.40 -1.26 -26.41
N CYS A 305 -6.30 -1.43 -27.14
CA CYS A 305 -6.28 -1.86 -28.54
C CYS A 305 -5.18 -2.90 -28.77
N VAL A 306 -5.19 -3.55 -29.94
CA VAL A 306 -4.09 -4.43 -30.39
C VAL A 306 -3.08 -3.67 -31.24
N GLU A 307 -1.83 -4.15 -31.37
CA GLU A 307 -0.75 -3.45 -32.08
C GLU A 307 -1.14 -2.99 -33.50
N ASP A 308 -1.89 -3.83 -34.23
CA ASP A 308 -2.31 -3.56 -35.60
C ASP A 308 -3.53 -2.63 -35.73
N ASP A 309 -4.16 -2.22 -34.61
CA ASP A 309 -5.33 -1.35 -34.64
C ASP A 309 -4.94 0.08 -35.06
N LEU A 310 -5.74 0.64 -35.96
CA LEU A 310 -5.55 2.01 -36.43
C LEU A 310 -5.78 3.01 -35.28
N GLY A 311 -4.74 3.76 -34.91
CA GLY A 311 -4.78 4.73 -33.80
C GLY A 311 -4.37 4.16 -32.46
N CYS A 312 -3.69 3.01 -32.46
CA CYS A 312 -3.14 2.38 -31.27
C CYS A 312 -1.70 2.85 -31.00
N GLU A 313 -1.42 3.36 -29.81
CA GLU A 313 -0.06 3.74 -29.40
C GLU A 313 0.45 2.88 -28.24
N THR A 314 1.72 2.48 -28.32
CA THR A 314 2.44 1.76 -27.25
C THR A 314 3.06 2.76 -26.28
N TYR A 315 2.75 2.61 -25.00
CA TYR A 315 3.33 3.40 -23.91
C TYR A 315 4.48 2.63 -23.23
N ASP A 316 5.39 3.34 -22.55
CA ASP A 316 6.53 2.74 -21.85
C ASP A 316 6.07 1.92 -20.64
N ASN A 317 5.66 0.67 -20.94
CA ASN A 317 5.25 -0.47 -20.12
C ASN A 317 4.64 -1.60 -21.02
N GLY A 318 4.59 -1.40 -22.34
CA GLY A 318 4.11 -2.42 -23.29
C GLY A 318 2.59 -2.47 -23.46
N ILE A 319 1.88 -1.47 -22.92
CA ILE A 319 0.41 -1.35 -22.96
C ILE A 319 0.01 -0.47 -24.14
N TYR A 320 -1.09 -0.86 -24.80
CA TYR A 320 -1.57 -0.31 -26.06
C TYR A 320 -2.90 0.41 -25.86
N PHE A 321 -2.92 1.75 -25.99
CA PHE A 321 -4.14 2.57 -25.83
C PHE A 321 -4.60 3.22 -27.15
N LYS A 322 -5.92 3.36 -27.33
CA LYS A 322 -6.51 4.08 -28.47
C LYS A 322 -6.38 5.58 -28.30
N ASP A 323 -5.78 6.25 -29.29
CA ASP A 323 -5.77 7.70 -29.41
C ASP A 323 -6.77 8.16 -30.50
N PRO A 324 -7.93 8.73 -30.11
CA PRO A 324 -8.91 9.26 -31.05
C PRO A 324 -8.47 10.54 -31.78
N GLU A 325 -7.46 11.27 -31.30
CA GLU A 325 -6.94 12.49 -31.96
C GLU A 325 -6.04 12.15 -33.17
N LEU A 326 -5.37 11.00 -33.16
CA LEU A 326 -4.53 10.52 -34.29
C LEU A 326 -5.33 10.00 -35.48
N GLN A 327 -6.64 9.77 -35.32
CA GLN A 327 -7.49 9.14 -36.34
C GLN A 327 -8.28 10.13 -37.21
N GLU A 328 -8.30 11.43 -36.89
CA GLU A 328 -9.29 12.40 -37.44
C GLU A 328 -10.77 11.91 -37.29
N LYS A 329 -11.02 10.85 -36.52
CA LYS A 329 -12.32 10.18 -36.37
C LYS A 329 -13.15 10.73 -35.23
N VAL A 330 -13.24 12.05 -35.21
CA VAL A 330 -13.95 12.81 -34.18
C VAL A 330 -15.27 13.31 -34.75
N CYS A 331 -16.37 13.11 -34.02
CA CYS A 331 -17.70 13.58 -34.37
C CYS A 331 -18.15 14.71 -33.46
N GLU A 332 -18.79 15.72 -34.01
CA GLU A 332 -19.48 16.77 -33.27
C GLU A 332 -21.00 16.70 -33.50
N TYR A 333 -21.77 16.89 -32.43
CA TYR A 333 -23.22 16.97 -32.55
C TYR A 333 -23.65 18.37 -33.00
N ARG A 334 -24.31 18.46 -34.17
CA ARG A 334 -24.78 19.73 -34.74
C ARG A 334 -26.25 19.65 -35.17
N GLY A 335 -26.95 20.77 -35.02
CA GLY A 335 -28.35 20.90 -35.41
C GLY A 335 -28.55 21.78 -36.64
N ASN A 336 -29.60 21.49 -37.42
CA ASN A 336 -30.02 22.23 -38.60
C ASN A 336 -28.96 22.36 -39.72
N VAL A 337 -28.16 21.32 -39.93
CA VAL A 337 -27.20 21.24 -41.04
C VAL A 337 -27.95 21.00 -42.35
N LEU A 338 -27.69 21.83 -43.37
CA LEU A 338 -28.39 21.78 -44.66
C LEU A 338 -27.73 20.78 -45.61
N ILE A 339 -28.32 19.59 -45.75
CA ILE A 339 -27.81 18.52 -46.63
C ILE A 339 -28.88 18.18 -47.67
N GLY A 340 -28.54 18.29 -48.96
CA GLY A 340 -29.47 17.98 -50.06
C GLY A 340 -30.77 18.80 -50.05
N GLY A 341 -30.74 20.03 -49.51
CA GLY A 341 -31.91 20.91 -49.38
C GLY A 341 -32.84 20.59 -48.20
N LYS A 342 -32.46 19.66 -47.32
CA LYS A 342 -33.18 19.31 -46.10
C LYS A 342 -32.35 19.66 -44.87
N SER A 343 -33.02 20.10 -43.80
CA SER A 343 -32.40 20.34 -42.51
C SER A 343 -32.23 18.99 -41.78
N LYS A 344 -30.99 18.65 -41.43
CA LYS A 344 -30.60 17.44 -40.69
C LYS A 344 -29.97 17.84 -39.35
N THR A 345 -30.14 17.01 -38.33
CA THR A 345 -29.52 17.19 -37.00
C THR A 345 -28.83 15.89 -36.60
N GLY A 346 -27.68 15.91 -35.94
CA GLY A 346 -27.01 14.66 -35.56
C GLY A 346 -25.50 14.78 -35.43
N TRP A 347 -24.84 13.63 -35.51
CA TRP A 347 -23.38 13.50 -35.39
C TRP A 347 -22.69 13.60 -36.74
N PHE A 348 -21.81 14.59 -36.86
CA PHE A 348 -21.05 14.89 -38.08
C PHE A 348 -19.55 14.85 -37.80
N GLN A 349 -18.76 14.44 -38.79
CA GLN A 349 -17.31 14.42 -38.66
C GLN A 349 -16.83 15.86 -38.41
N GLN A 350 -15.94 16.03 -37.45
CA GLN A 350 -15.54 17.33 -36.91
C GLN A 350 -15.09 18.29 -38.02
N GLY A 351 -15.73 19.47 -38.09
CA GLY A 351 -15.41 20.48 -39.09
C GLY A 351 -15.96 20.20 -40.51
N THR A 352 -16.77 19.16 -40.71
CA THR A 352 -17.40 18.82 -41.99
C THR A 352 -18.90 18.56 -41.86
N ASP A 353 -19.65 18.64 -42.97
CA ASP A 353 -21.08 18.28 -43.01
C ASP A 353 -21.33 16.80 -43.36
N LEU A 354 -20.29 15.97 -43.32
CA LEU A 354 -20.42 14.53 -43.52
C LEU A 354 -20.90 13.87 -42.22
N PRO A 355 -21.91 12.99 -42.27
CA PRO A 355 -22.28 12.23 -41.08
C PRO A 355 -21.17 11.23 -40.73
N CYS A 356 -21.06 10.90 -39.45
CA CYS A 356 -20.10 9.87 -39.01
C CYS A 356 -20.50 8.48 -39.45
N TYR A 357 -21.81 8.24 -39.57
CA TYR A 357 -22.39 7.01 -40.09
C TYR A 357 -23.54 7.36 -41.03
N GLU A 358 -23.58 6.74 -42.21
CA GLU A 358 -24.61 7.02 -43.22
C GLU A 358 -25.99 6.42 -42.86
N SER A 359 -26.06 5.56 -41.85
CA SER A 359 -27.31 4.96 -41.38
C SER A 359 -28.19 6.01 -40.67
N ASP A 360 -29.17 6.53 -41.42
CA ASP A 360 -30.24 7.39 -40.92
C ASP A 360 -31.04 6.60 -39.83
N LEU A 361 -30.82 6.91 -38.55
CA LEU A 361 -31.67 6.40 -37.45
C LEU A 361 -33.12 6.91 -37.58
N ASP A 362 -33.32 8.01 -38.31
CA ASP A 362 -34.58 8.46 -38.92
C ASP A 362 -34.25 9.42 -40.08
N THR A 363 -35.19 9.66 -41.00
CA THR A 363 -35.09 10.54 -42.17
C THR A 363 -34.60 11.97 -41.89
N PHE A 364 -34.49 12.41 -40.63
CA PHE A 364 -34.03 13.74 -40.23
C PHE A 364 -32.84 13.75 -39.24
N THR A 365 -32.38 12.58 -38.76
CA THR A 365 -31.38 12.51 -37.67
C THR A 365 -30.24 11.53 -37.94
N TYR A 366 -28.99 11.99 -37.80
CA TYR A 366 -27.79 11.14 -37.84
C TYR A 366 -27.35 10.70 -36.43
N GLY A 367 -27.27 9.40 -36.22
CA GLY A 367 -26.81 8.79 -34.97
C GLY A 367 -25.29 8.70 -34.87
N ILE A 368 -24.83 8.29 -33.69
CA ILE A 368 -23.47 7.77 -33.50
C ILE A 368 -23.60 6.32 -33.07
N LEU A 369 -22.85 5.43 -33.74
CA LEU A 369 -22.83 4.01 -33.41
C LEU A 369 -21.88 3.76 -32.25
N SER A 370 -22.16 2.69 -31.52
CA SER A 370 -21.35 2.13 -30.45
C SER A 370 -20.63 0.88 -30.93
N VAL A 371 -19.59 0.44 -30.22
CA VAL A 371 -18.83 -0.79 -30.56
C VAL A 371 -19.68 -2.08 -30.52
N LEU A 372 -20.90 -2.03 -29.98
CA LEU A 372 -21.84 -3.14 -29.97
C LEU A 372 -22.67 -3.22 -31.26
N ASP A 373 -22.58 -2.21 -32.13
CA ASP A 373 -23.28 -2.17 -33.41
C ASP A 373 -22.39 -2.81 -34.49
N ASP A 374 -22.98 -3.69 -35.32
CA ASP A 374 -22.27 -4.46 -36.35
C ASP A 374 -21.52 -3.59 -37.39
N ASP A 375 -21.92 -2.31 -37.53
CA ASP A 375 -21.39 -1.34 -38.50
C ASP A 375 -20.49 -0.26 -37.84
N TYR A 376 -19.98 -0.49 -36.62
CA TYR A 376 -19.11 0.49 -35.94
C TYR A 376 -17.74 0.65 -36.62
N GLU A 377 -17.40 1.88 -37.02
CA GLU A 377 -16.18 2.20 -37.79
C GLU A 377 -15.15 3.00 -36.98
N GLY A 378 -15.32 3.09 -35.66
CA GLY A 378 -14.34 3.72 -34.76
C GLY A 378 -14.50 5.23 -34.57
N TRP A 379 -15.64 5.82 -34.95
CA TRP A 379 -15.92 7.24 -34.70
C TRP A 379 -16.24 7.52 -33.22
N ALA A 380 -15.64 8.58 -32.67
CA ALA A 380 -15.85 9.02 -31.28
C ALA A 380 -16.56 10.39 -31.23
N GLY A 381 -17.57 10.53 -30.38
CA GLY A 381 -18.38 11.76 -30.27
C GLY A 381 -17.89 12.73 -29.21
N ILE A 382 -17.71 14.00 -29.59
CA ILE A 382 -17.51 15.13 -28.67
C ILE A 382 -18.87 15.75 -28.33
N CYS A 383 -19.19 15.74 -27.04
CA CYS A 383 -20.41 16.32 -26.51
C CYS A 383 -20.35 17.87 -26.48
N PRO A 384 -21.37 18.59 -26.98
CA PRO A 384 -21.48 20.03 -26.80
C PRO A 384 -21.58 20.43 -25.32
N ASN A 385 -20.98 21.56 -24.93
CA ASN A 385 -20.99 22.06 -23.55
C ASN A 385 -22.40 22.25 -22.93
N ASN A 386 -23.43 22.48 -23.75
CA ASN A 386 -24.82 22.62 -23.31
C ASN A 386 -25.58 21.28 -23.19
N GLN A 387 -24.95 20.18 -23.62
CA GLN A 387 -25.41 18.81 -23.45
C GLN A 387 -24.54 18.02 -22.46
N THR A 388 -23.49 18.64 -21.92
CA THR A 388 -22.74 18.11 -20.78
C THR A 388 -23.70 17.82 -19.62
N GLY A 389 -23.68 16.58 -19.12
CA GLY A 389 -24.61 16.12 -18.09
C GLY A 389 -25.94 15.56 -18.61
N CYS A 390 -26.09 15.30 -19.91
CA CYS A 390 -27.22 14.49 -20.41
C CYS A 390 -27.04 13.04 -19.95
N THR A 391 -27.91 12.60 -19.05
CA THR A 391 -27.85 11.30 -18.38
C THR A 391 -29.04 10.44 -18.82
N GLN A 392 -28.77 9.16 -19.08
CA GLN A 392 -29.82 8.15 -19.24
C GLN A 392 -30.22 7.63 -17.85
N PHE A 393 -31.38 8.03 -17.37
CA PHE A 393 -31.99 7.49 -16.17
C PHE A 393 -32.79 6.23 -16.52
N ILE A 394 -32.55 5.13 -15.81
CA ILE A 394 -33.23 3.86 -16.05
C ILE A 394 -34.16 3.57 -14.87
N ASP A 395 -35.42 3.24 -15.14
CA ASP A 395 -36.25 2.55 -14.15
C ASP A 395 -35.94 1.04 -14.24
N PRO A 396 -35.25 0.45 -13.25
CA PRO A 396 -34.82 -0.95 -13.32
C PRO A 396 -35.97 -1.95 -13.35
N SER A 397 -37.16 -1.58 -12.85
CA SER A 397 -38.31 -2.49 -12.73
C SER A 397 -39.08 -2.68 -14.04
N ILE A 398 -39.02 -1.70 -14.94
CA ILE A 398 -39.78 -1.71 -16.20
C ILE A 398 -38.90 -1.44 -17.43
N SER A 399 -37.58 -1.46 -17.27
CA SER A 399 -36.56 -1.29 -18.32
C SER A 399 -36.78 -0.05 -19.21
N THR A 400 -37.42 0.98 -18.68
CA THR A 400 -37.73 2.22 -19.44
C THR A 400 -36.61 3.22 -19.21
N SER A 401 -36.07 3.75 -20.30
CA SER A 401 -35.01 4.77 -20.28
C SER A 401 -35.56 6.17 -20.46
N TYR A 402 -35.03 7.11 -19.70
CA TYR A 402 -35.38 8.53 -19.73
C TYR A 402 -34.10 9.35 -19.87
N TYR A 403 -34.05 10.26 -20.84
CA TYR A 403 -32.86 11.06 -21.12
C TYR A 403 -33.10 12.51 -20.71
N TYR A 404 -32.37 12.97 -19.69
CA TYR A 404 -32.49 14.34 -19.18
C TYR A 404 -31.12 14.94 -18.88
N LEU A 405 -31.04 16.27 -18.91
CA LEU A 405 -29.89 16.98 -18.36
C LEU A 405 -29.95 16.90 -16.83
N ASP A 406 -28.98 16.22 -16.20
CA ASP A 406 -28.87 16.14 -14.76
C ASP A 406 -28.40 17.50 -14.19
N ASN A 407 -29.38 18.34 -13.84
CA ASN A 407 -29.16 19.68 -13.29
C ASN A 407 -30.31 20.09 -12.36
N GLU A 408 -30.21 21.29 -11.79
CA GLU A 408 -31.18 21.82 -10.82
C GLU A 408 -32.62 21.99 -11.34
N LYS A 409 -32.88 21.80 -12.64
CA LYS A 409 -34.23 21.81 -13.21
C LYS A 409 -34.95 20.47 -13.03
N LEU A 410 -34.24 19.40 -12.69
CA LEU A 410 -34.85 18.14 -12.30
C LEU A 410 -35.44 18.28 -10.90
N ASP A 411 -36.74 18.03 -10.78
CA ASP A 411 -37.44 18.06 -9.51
C ASP A 411 -37.14 16.80 -8.69
N LYS A 412 -36.08 16.87 -7.88
CA LYS A 412 -35.68 15.81 -6.95
C LYS A 412 -36.34 15.95 -5.57
N ALA A 413 -37.15 16.99 -5.35
CA ALA A 413 -37.61 17.40 -4.01
C ALA A 413 -39.11 17.17 -3.77
N SER A 414 -39.98 17.34 -4.78
CA SER A 414 -41.44 17.30 -4.60
C SER A 414 -41.98 15.96 -4.09
N CYS A 415 -41.22 14.89 -4.28
CA CYS A 415 -41.55 13.55 -3.79
C CYS A 415 -41.18 13.32 -2.31
N ASN A 416 -40.48 14.28 -1.67
CA ASN A 416 -40.05 14.21 -0.27
C ASN A 416 -39.36 12.88 0.13
N GLY A 417 -38.59 12.29 -0.79
CA GLY A 417 -37.92 10.99 -0.59
C GLY A 417 -38.85 9.78 -0.58
N GLN A 418 -40.13 9.94 -0.93
CA GLN A 418 -41.10 8.86 -1.01
C GLN A 418 -41.42 8.49 -2.47
N VAL A 419 -41.90 7.27 -2.67
CA VAL A 419 -42.02 6.66 -3.99
C VAL A 419 -43.46 6.18 -4.22
N SER A 420 -43.99 6.46 -5.40
CA SER A 420 -45.23 5.91 -5.94
C SER A 420 -45.19 6.03 -7.46
N LEU A 421 -45.03 4.91 -8.15
CA LEU A 421 -45.01 4.85 -9.61
C LEU A 421 -46.30 5.42 -10.22
N LYS A 422 -47.44 5.18 -9.58
CA LYS A 422 -48.75 5.68 -10.03
C LYS A 422 -48.96 7.18 -9.82
N GLN A 423 -48.33 7.75 -8.79
CA GLN A 423 -48.44 9.19 -8.48
C GLN A 423 -47.29 10.02 -9.06
N GLY A 424 -46.37 9.38 -9.80
CA GLY A 424 -45.31 10.07 -10.56
C GLY A 424 -43.99 10.29 -9.82
N CYS A 425 -43.82 9.67 -8.64
CA CYS A 425 -42.55 9.68 -7.91
C CYS A 425 -41.83 8.33 -8.13
N ILE A 426 -40.91 8.34 -9.09
CA ILE A 426 -40.28 7.15 -9.70
C ILE A 426 -38.84 7.02 -9.17
N LEU A 427 -38.40 5.79 -8.92
CA LEU A 427 -37.00 5.50 -8.58
C LEU A 427 -36.21 5.27 -9.86
N PHE A 428 -35.23 6.15 -10.09
CA PHE A 428 -34.29 6.03 -11.21
C PHE A 428 -32.94 5.53 -10.72
N SER A 429 -32.34 4.65 -11.51
CA SER A 429 -30.89 4.43 -11.50
C SER A 429 -30.25 5.48 -12.38
N ASP A 430 -29.32 6.24 -11.81
CA ASP A 430 -28.43 7.14 -12.53
C ASP A 430 -27.09 6.42 -12.74
N PRO A 431 -26.72 6.07 -13.99
CA PRO A 431 -25.48 5.36 -14.29
C PRO A 431 -24.22 6.20 -14.03
N ASN A 432 -24.36 7.51 -13.76
CA ASN A 432 -23.29 8.39 -13.36
C ASN A 432 -23.23 8.61 -11.83
N ASP A 433 -24.25 8.17 -11.08
CA ASP A 433 -24.21 8.13 -9.60
C ASP A 433 -23.49 6.86 -9.18
N THR A 434 -22.17 6.93 -9.17
CA THR A 434 -21.31 5.82 -8.80
C THR A 434 -20.78 5.97 -7.38
N ASP A 435 -20.59 4.81 -6.80
CA ASP A 435 -19.93 4.51 -5.55
C ASP A 435 -18.47 5.03 -5.63
N GLY A 436 -17.78 5.09 -4.49
CA GLY A 436 -16.36 5.40 -4.49
C GLY A 436 -15.59 4.52 -5.48
N ASP A 437 -15.98 3.24 -5.60
CA ASP A 437 -15.38 2.22 -6.47
C ASP A 437 -15.75 2.32 -7.97
N GLY A 438 -16.62 3.24 -8.36
CA GLY A 438 -17.10 3.40 -9.75
C GLY A 438 -18.27 2.49 -10.15
N SER A 439 -18.80 1.69 -9.23
CA SER A 439 -20.03 0.91 -9.40
C SER A 439 -21.25 1.82 -9.36
N VAL A 440 -22.24 1.59 -10.23
CA VAL A 440 -23.50 2.35 -10.19
C VAL A 440 -24.22 2.07 -8.88
N ILE A 441 -24.48 3.12 -8.10
CA ILE A 441 -25.11 2.98 -6.80
C ILE A 441 -26.60 2.70 -7.00
N SER A 442 -26.99 1.46 -6.72
CA SER A 442 -28.40 1.08 -6.61
C SER A 442 -28.81 0.95 -5.14
N ARG A 443 -29.05 2.08 -4.46
CA ARG A 443 -29.41 2.10 -3.03
C ARG A 443 -30.76 1.47 -2.71
N TYR A 444 -31.67 1.44 -3.68
CA TYR A 444 -33.08 1.11 -3.45
C TYR A 444 -33.62 0.11 -4.47
N ASN A 445 -34.38 -0.88 -4.00
CA ASN A 445 -35.06 -1.85 -4.85
C ASN A 445 -36.37 -1.25 -5.38
N SER A 446 -36.36 -0.81 -6.65
CA SER A 446 -37.54 -0.21 -7.28
C SER A 446 -38.73 -1.18 -7.33
N ALA A 447 -38.50 -2.47 -7.58
CA ALA A 447 -39.56 -3.46 -7.74
C ALA A 447 -40.28 -3.74 -6.42
N ALA A 448 -39.52 -3.96 -5.33
CA ALA A 448 -40.05 -4.13 -3.99
C ALA A 448 -40.75 -2.85 -3.50
N THR A 449 -40.17 -1.68 -3.79
CA THR A 449 -40.76 -0.38 -3.42
C THR A 449 -42.10 -0.16 -4.14
N TYR A 450 -42.19 -0.46 -5.43
CA TYR A 450 -43.43 -0.31 -6.19
C TYR A 450 -44.51 -1.28 -5.74
N ARG A 451 -44.15 -2.53 -5.42
CA ARG A 451 -45.07 -3.51 -4.82
C ARG A 451 -45.64 -2.99 -3.49
N LYS A 452 -44.77 -2.46 -2.63
CA LYS A 452 -45.16 -1.87 -1.34
C LYS A 452 -46.09 -0.67 -1.49
N SER A 453 -45.85 0.20 -2.48
CA SER A 453 -46.74 1.33 -2.80
C SER A 453 -48.09 0.85 -3.33
N ALA A 454 -48.10 -0.14 -4.24
CA ALA A 454 -49.31 -0.69 -4.83
C ALA A 454 -50.23 -1.36 -3.78
N GLU A 455 -49.66 -1.92 -2.72
CA GLU A 455 -50.39 -2.59 -1.64
C GLU A 455 -50.66 -1.68 -0.42
N ALA A 456 -50.20 -0.44 -0.45
CA ALA A 456 -50.41 0.52 0.64
C ALA A 456 -51.90 0.80 0.86
N THR A 457 -52.26 1.30 2.04
CA THR A 457 -53.64 1.72 2.35
C THR A 457 -53.64 3.20 2.74
N PRO A 458 -54.22 4.10 1.92
CA PRO A 458 -54.88 3.88 0.63
C PRO A 458 -53.96 3.30 -0.47
N LEU A 459 -54.54 2.62 -1.47
CA LEU A 459 -53.79 2.03 -2.59
C LEU A 459 -52.93 3.08 -3.31
N ASP A 460 -51.75 2.68 -3.79
CA ASP A 460 -50.79 3.51 -4.51
C ASP A 460 -50.24 4.70 -3.71
N SER A 461 -50.38 4.67 -2.38
CA SER A 461 -49.82 5.73 -1.52
C SER A 461 -48.30 5.76 -1.58
N PHE A 462 -47.75 6.94 -1.32
CA PHE A 462 -46.31 7.14 -1.14
C PHE A 462 -45.76 6.26 -0.03
N VAL A 463 -44.69 5.54 -0.34
CA VAL A 463 -43.95 4.70 0.62
C VAL A 463 -42.49 5.07 0.63
N ASN A 464 -41.80 4.75 1.73
CA ASN A 464 -40.35 4.85 1.76
C ASN A 464 -39.74 3.79 0.82
N PRO A 465 -38.68 4.14 0.07
CA PRO A 465 -37.90 3.19 -0.71
C PRO A 465 -37.48 1.99 0.14
N VAL A 466 -37.53 0.79 -0.46
CA VAL A 466 -36.95 -0.42 0.13
C VAL A 466 -35.44 -0.33 -0.06
N ASP A 467 -34.72 -0.15 1.04
CA ASP A 467 -33.26 0.00 1.09
C ASP A 467 -32.58 -1.36 0.93
N CYS A 468 -31.64 -1.43 -0.03
CA CYS A 468 -30.87 -2.64 -0.31
C CYS A 468 -29.75 -2.90 0.72
N THR A 469 -29.45 -1.95 1.60
CA THR A 469 -28.36 -2.02 2.57
C THR A 469 -28.81 -2.41 3.98
N ASP A 470 -30.11 -2.45 4.23
CA ASP A 470 -30.66 -2.80 5.54
C ASP A 470 -30.79 -4.33 5.70
N THR A 471 -29.76 -4.97 6.28
CA THR A 471 -29.74 -6.41 6.58
C THR A 471 -30.69 -6.83 7.73
N GLY A 472 -31.52 -5.91 8.23
CA GLY A 472 -32.33 -6.08 9.44
C GLY A 472 -33.73 -6.67 9.28
N THR A 473 -34.29 -6.81 8.06
CA THR A 473 -35.66 -7.34 7.88
C THR A 473 -35.68 -8.66 7.12
N GLN A 474 -35.94 -9.75 7.85
CA GLN A 474 -36.19 -11.10 7.35
C GLN A 474 -37.52 -11.21 6.57
N ASP A 475 -37.60 -10.63 5.37
CA ASP A 475 -38.59 -11.06 4.38
C ASP A 475 -37.87 -11.49 3.10
N TRP A 476 -37.92 -12.79 2.81
CA TRP A 476 -37.18 -13.45 1.72
C TRP A 476 -37.65 -13.04 0.31
N THR A 477 -38.58 -12.08 0.21
CA THR A 477 -39.14 -11.57 -1.04
C THR A 477 -38.60 -10.20 -1.47
N ASP A 478 -37.73 -9.58 -0.66
CA ASP A 478 -37.14 -8.26 -0.86
C ASP A 478 -35.63 -8.30 -1.17
N TYR A 479 -35.15 -9.36 -1.85
CA TYR A 479 -33.76 -9.40 -2.32
C TYR A 479 -33.52 -8.36 -3.42
N CYS A 480 -32.57 -7.47 -3.15
CA CYS A 480 -31.67 -6.92 -4.16
C CYS A 480 -30.65 -8.04 -4.52
#